data_AF-A0A9D5H247-F1
#
_entry.id   AF-A0A9D5H247-F1
#
_cell.length_a   1.000
_cell.length_b   1.000
_cell.length_c   1.000
_cell.angle_alpha   90.00
_cell.angle_beta   90.00
_cell.angle_gamma   90.00
#
_symmetry.space_group_name_H-M   'P 1'
#
loop_
_entity.id
_entity.type
_entity.pdbx_description
1 polymer ?
#
loop_
_entity_poly.entity_id
_entity_poly.type
_entity_poly.pdbx_seq_one_letter_code
_entity_poly.pdbx_strand_id
1 'polypeptide(L)'
;MLFIGLYLAALGVGGIKGSLPAHGAEQFDENSVQGRRPMFTFFNYFCVFCLSSGGLYRHTFVVWIEDNKGWQWGFGISTITILLSIPVFLAGCGFYRNKLPLGSPLTTIAKVLVAAICNNANVVQSPSNAVIDMSTSPTKTTLKQEESNSNSNSKGQVAIVQSQTDHKANSHYNGMRFLDRASEGKPIHKSLMCSNGEVEDVKVVLRVLPIFMSTIMLSCCLAQLSTFSVQQAATMDT
;
A
#
# COMPACT_ATOMS: atom_id res chain seq x y z
N MET A 1 -17.25 -12.32 -27.06
CA MET A 1 -17.27 -10.84 -27.12
C MET A 1 -17.55 -10.19 -25.77
N LEU A 2 -18.73 -10.38 -25.13
CA LEU A 2 -19.10 -9.72 -23.87
C LEU A 2 -17.98 -9.70 -22.81
N PHE A 3 -17.42 -10.86 -22.44
CA PHE A 3 -16.33 -10.93 -21.44
C PHE A 3 -15.10 -10.08 -21.78
N ILE A 4 -14.69 -10.02 -23.05
CA ILE A 4 -13.55 -9.20 -23.50
C ILE A 4 -13.87 -7.71 -23.32
N GLY A 5 -15.09 -7.29 -23.68
CA GLY A 5 -15.54 -5.92 -23.43
C GLY A 5 -15.61 -5.59 -21.94
N LEU A 6 -16.06 -6.53 -21.11
CA LEU A 6 -16.15 -6.37 -19.66
C LEU A 6 -14.78 -6.24 -18.99
N TYR A 7 -13.80 -7.07 -19.38
CA TYR A 7 -12.41 -6.96 -18.90
C TYR A 7 -11.75 -5.66 -19.37
N LEU A 8 -11.97 -5.23 -20.62
CA LEU A 8 -11.44 -3.97 -21.14
C LEU A 8 -12.04 -2.75 -20.42
N ALA A 9 -13.35 -2.77 -20.16
CA ALA A 9 -14.01 -1.74 -19.37
C ALA A 9 -13.51 -1.71 -17.90
N ALA A 10 -13.32 -2.87 -17.28
CA ALA A 10 -12.77 -2.97 -15.93
C ALA A 10 -11.33 -2.42 -15.85
N LEU A 11 -10.50 -2.72 -16.85
CA LEU A 11 -9.14 -2.19 -16.96
C LEU A 11 -9.16 -0.65 -17.09
N GLY A 12 -9.99 -0.11 -18.00
CA GLY A 12 -10.13 1.34 -18.19
C GLY A 12 -10.62 2.07 -16.94
N VAL A 13 -11.68 1.58 -16.30
CA VAL A 13 -12.23 2.16 -15.07
C VAL A 13 -11.24 2.05 -13.90
N GLY A 14 -10.50 0.95 -13.78
CA GLY A 14 -9.46 0.76 -12.78
C GLY A 14 -8.31 1.77 -12.93
N GLY A 15 -7.82 1.93 -14.16
CA GLY A 15 -6.76 2.91 -14.48
C GLY A 15 -7.18 4.35 -14.16
N ILE A 16 -8.36 4.78 -14.64
CA ILE A 16 -8.88 6.13 -14.41
C ILE A 16 -9.11 6.39 -12.91
N LYS A 17 -9.70 5.45 -12.17
CA LYS A 17 -9.92 5.61 -10.72
C LYS A 17 -8.61 5.72 -9.93
N GLY A 18 -7.55 5.04 -10.35
CA GLY A 18 -6.24 5.09 -9.69
C GLY A 18 -5.48 6.39 -9.97
N SER A 19 -5.49 6.88 -11.21
CA SER A 19 -4.64 8.02 -11.62
C SER A 19 -5.33 9.39 -11.52
N LEU A 20 -6.64 9.48 -11.78
CA LEU A 20 -7.32 10.78 -11.92
C LEU A 20 -7.37 11.61 -10.62
N PRO A 21 -7.66 11.04 -9.43
CA PRO A 21 -7.65 11.82 -8.18
C PRO A 21 -6.26 12.33 -7.82
N ALA A 22 -5.22 11.52 -8.06
CA ALA A 22 -3.83 11.91 -7.87
C ALA A 22 -3.44 13.04 -8.83
N HIS A 23 -3.70 12.88 -10.13
CA HIS A 23 -3.42 13.92 -11.14
C HIS A 23 -4.16 15.24 -10.87
N GLY A 24 -5.37 15.18 -10.28
CA GLY A 24 -6.10 16.34 -9.78
C GLY A 24 -5.44 17.01 -8.57
N ALA A 25 -4.85 16.25 -7.65
CA ALA A 25 -4.08 16.78 -6.53
C ALA A 25 -2.81 17.51 -7.00
N GLU A 26 -2.08 16.95 -7.96
CA GLU A 26 -0.79 17.49 -8.45
C GLU A 26 -0.88 18.91 -9.03
N GLN A 27 -2.07 19.32 -9.50
CA GLN A 27 -2.30 20.67 -10.03
C GLN A 27 -2.17 21.76 -8.94
N PHE A 28 -2.48 21.44 -7.69
CA PHE A 28 -2.41 22.39 -6.57
C PHE A 28 -1.02 22.39 -5.92
N ASP A 29 -0.56 23.55 -5.45
CA ASP A 29 0.71 23.64 -4.72
C ASP A 29 0.49 23.53 -3.21
N GLU A 30 0.95 22.41 -2.65
CA GLU A 30 0.86 22.10 -1.23
C GLU A 30 1.82 22.96 -0.37
N ASN A 31 2.93 23.42 -0.95
CA ASN A 31 3.93 24.24 -0.26
C ASN A 31 3.39 25.65 0.04
N SER A 32 2.40 26.12 -0.72
CA SER A 32 1.77 27.42 -0.50
C SER A 32 0.53 27.31 0.38
N VAL A 33 0.48 28.11 1.45
CA VAL A 33 -0.75 28.27 2.28
C VAL A 33 -1.92 28.76 1.42
N GLN A 34 -1.64 29.55 0.38
CA GLN A 34 -2.63 30.05 -0.57
C GLN A 34 -3.13 28.98 -1.55
N GLY A 35 -2.33 27.93 -1.82
CA GLY A 35 -2.69 26.81 -2.71
C GLY A 35 -3.52 25.72 -2.02
N ARG A 36 -3.28 25.46 -0.73
CA ARG A 36 -4.00 24.41 0.02
C ARG A 36 -5.48 24.70 0.24
N ARG A 37 -5.89 25.97 0.43
CA ARG A 37 -7.33 26.32 0.56
C ARG A 37 -8.17 25.97 -0.68
N PRO A 38 -7.84 26.44 -1.90
CA PRO A 38 -8.60 26.08 -3.09
C PRO A 38 -8.51 24.58 -3.44
N MET A 39 -7.41 23.90 -3.09
CA MET A 39 -7.32 22.43 -3.20
C MET A 39 -8.44 21.72 -2.43
N PHE A 40 -8.65 22.04 -1.15
CA PHE A 40 -9.71 21.43 -0.35
C PHE A 40 -11.11 21.80 -0.85
N THR A 41 -11.32 23.04 -1.31
CA THR A 41 -12.60 23.45 -1.93
C THR A 41 -12.87 22.69 -3.23
N PHE A 42 -11.85 22.51 -4.08
CA PHE A 42 -11.94 21.72 -5.31
C PHE A 42 -12.27 20.26 -5.00
N PHE A 43 -11.56 19.61 -4.06
CA PHE A 43 -11.86 18.23 -3.68
C PHE A 43 -13.24 18.08 -3.03
N ASN A 44 -13.71 19.05 -2.26
CA ASN A 44 -15.06 19.02 -1.71
C ASN A 44 -16.11 19.09 -2.83
N TYR A 45 -16.00 20.03 -3.76
CA TYR A 45 -16.93 20.16 -4.89
C TYR A 45 -16.85 18.96 -5.86
N PHE A 46 -15.65 18.48 -6.18
CA PHE A 46 -15.47 17.34 -7.07
C PHE A 46 -15.95 16.03 -6.43
N CYS A 47 -15.42 15.67 -5.24
CA CYS A 47 -15.75 14.39 -4.61
C CYS A 47 -17.13 14.35 -3.95
N VAL A 48 -17.57 15.42 -3.28
CA VAL A 48 -18.86 15.42 -2.58
C VAL A 48 -20.00 15.78 -3.52
N PHE A 49 -19.91 16.89 -4.26
CA PHE A 49 -21.00 17.32 -5.13
C PHE A 49 -21.03 16.56 -6.46
N CYS A 50 -19.94 16.56 -7.24
CA CYS A 50 -19.94 15.96 -8.58
C CYS A 50 -20.05 14.43 -8.57
N LEU A 51 -19.22 13.71 -7.81
CA LEU A 51 -19.28 12.24 -7.79
C LEU A 51 -20.59 11.70 -7.17
N SER A 52 -21.13 12.34 -6.13
CA SER A 52 -22.39 11.87 -5.50
C SER A 52 -23.60 12.14 -6.41
N SER A 53 -23.69 13.33 -7.02
CA SER A 53 -24.80 13.65 -7.93
C SER A 53 -24.74 12.84 -9.23
N GLY A 54 -23.55 12.66 -9.81
CA GLY A 54 -23.33 11.75 -10.95
C GLY A 54 -23.61 10.28 -10.59
N GLY A 55 -23.29 9.88 -9.36
CA GLY A 55 -23.65 8.56 -8.82
C GLY A 55 -25.16 8.36 -8.76
N LEU A 56 -25.91 9.30 -8.17
CA LEU A 56 -27.38 9.25 -8.13
C LEU A 56 -27.97 9.25 -9.55
N TYR A 57 -27.53 10.17 -10.42
CA TYR A 57 -27.97 10.23 -11.82
C TYR A 57 -27.76 8.91 -12.57
N ARG A 58 -26.63 8.21 -12.35
CA ARG A 58 -26.43 6.87 -12.91
C ARG A 58 -27.46 5.87 -12.39
N HIS A 59 -27.65 5.77 -11.09
CA HIS A 59 -28.54 4.76 -10.48
C HIS A 59 -30.03 5.02 -10.74
N THR A 60 -30.46 6.27 -10.97
CA THR A 60 -31.86 6.59 -11.30
C THR A 60 -32.11 6.68 -12.81
N PHE A 61 -31.37 7.53 -13.53
CA PHE A 61 -31.72 7.88 -14.92
C PHE A 61 -31.14 6.90 -15.95
N VAL A 62 -29.90 6.43 -15.76
CA VAL A 62 -29.28 5.49 -16.72
C VAL A 62 -29.92 4.10 -16.60
N VAL A 63 -30.16 3.63 -15.38
CA VAL A 63 -30.90 2.38 -15.11
C VAL A 63 -32.30 2.44 -15.74
N TRP A 64 -33.06 3.53 -15.53
CA TRP A 64 -34.38 3.70 -16.15
C TRP A 64 -34.34 3.62 -17.69
N ILE A 65 -33.30 4.15 -18.34
CA ILE A 65 -33.09 4.00 -19.79
C ILE A 65 -32.78 2.54 -20.17
N GLU A 66 -31.91 1.87 -19.41
CA GLU A 66 -31.50 0.48 -19.65
C GLU A 66 -32.70 -0.48 -19.55
N ASP A 67 -33.60 -0.25 -18.59
CA ASP A 67 -34.83 -1.04 -18.40
C ASP A 67 -35.92 -0.71 -19.43
N ASN A 68 -36.22 0.57 -19.68
CA ASN A 68 -37.40 0.98 -20.47
C ASN A 68 -37.13 1.09 -21.98
N LYS A 69 -35.88 1.40 -22.39
CA LYS A 69 -35.48 1.53 -23.80
C LYS A 69 -34.48 0.47 -24.24
N GLY A 70 -34.00 -0.35 -23.30
CA GLY A 70 -33.07 -1.44 -23.55
C GLY A 70 -31.60 -1.00 -23.50
N TRP A 71 -30.80 -1.91 -22.95
CA TRP A 71 -29.34 -1.86 -22.75
C TRP A 71 -28.50 -1.17 -23.84
N GLN A 72 -28.90 -1.24 -25.11
CA GLN A 72 -28.16 -0.61 -26.22
C GLN A 72 -28.06 0.93 -26.05
N TRP A 73 -29.10 1.58 -25.51
CA TRP A 73 -29.08 3.03 -25.27
C TRP A 73 -28.21 3.42 -24.08
N GLY A 74 -28.19 2.62 -23.00
CA GLY A 74 -27.32 2.84 -21.84
C GLY A 74 -25.84 2.71 -22.19
N PHE A 75 -25.45 1.60 -22.86
CA PHE A 75 -24.08 1.42 -23.35
C PHE A 75 -23.69 2.46 -24.42
N GLY A 76 -24.63 2.86 -25.28
CA GLY A 76 -24.42 3.93 -26.26
C GLY A 76 -24.09 5.28 -25.60
N ILE A 77 -24.90 5.72 -24.64
CA ILE A 77 -24.64 6.93 -23.84
C ILE A 77 -23.29 6.84 -23.14
N SER A 78 -23.00 5.73 -22.45
CA SER A 78 -21.72 5.56 -21.74
C SER A 78 -20.51 5.62 -22.68
N THR A 79 -20.64 5.09 -23.88
CA THR A 79 -19.56 5.12 -24.90
C THR A 79 -19.34 6.54 -25.43
N ILE A 80 -20.42 7.27 -25.73
CA ILE A 80 -20.35 8.66 -26.20
C ILE A 80 -19.75 9.57 -25.12
N THR A 81 -20.12 9.41 -23.85
CA THR A 81 -19.55 10.19 -22.74
C THR A 81 -18.05 9.95 -22.57
N ILE A 82 -17.57 8.71 -22.72
CA ILE A 82 -16.13 8.40 -22.67
C ILE A 82 -15.40 8.96 -23.89
N LEU A 83 -15.98 8.84 -25.09
CA LEU A 83 -15.39 9.38 -26.32
C LEU A 83 -15.29 10.92 -26.26
N LEU A 84 -16.26 11.60 -25.64
CA LEU A 84 -16.26 13.05 -25.45
C LEU A 84 -15.32 13.54 -24.33
N SER A 85 -15.05 12.74 -23.29
CA SER A 85 -14.16 13.16 -22.19
C SER A 85 -12.68 13.15 -22.58
N ILE A 86 -12.27 12.26 -23.49
CA ILE A 86 -10.89 12.17 -24.01
C ILE A 86 -10.41 13.49 -24.65
N PRO A 87 -11.10 14.10 -25.65
CA PRO A 87 -10.66 15.35 -26.26
C PRO A 87 -10.74 16.54 -25.28
N VAL A 88 -11.68 16.54 -24.32
CA VAL A 88 -11.73 17.57 -23.27
C VAL A 88 -10.51 17.50 -22.34
N PHE A 89 -10.09 16.28 -21.97
CA PHE A 89 -8.85 16.08 -21.20
C PHE A 89 -7.60 16.46 -22.00
N LEU A 90 -7.53 16.08 -23.28
CA LEU A 90 -6.42 16.43 -24.16
C LEU A 90 -6.31 17.94 -24.43
N ALA A 91 -7.43 18.65 -24.55
CA ALA A 91 -7.45 20.12 -24.65
C ALA A 91 -6.91 20.78 -23.36
N GLY A 92 -7.09 20.14 -22.19
CA GLY A 92 -6.53 20.58 -20.92
C GLY A 92 -5.00 20.42 -20.79
N CYS A 93 -4.35 19.61 -21.63
CA CYS A 93 -2.92 19.31 -21.49
C CYS A 93 -1.99 20.53 -21.55
N GLY A 94 -2.39 21.62 -22.21
CA GLY A 94 -1.64 22.88 -22.22
C GLY A 94 -1.66 23.67 -20.91
N PHE A 95 -2.55 23.30 -19.97
CA PHE A 95 -2.71 23.95 -18.66
C PHE A 95 -2.26 23.07 -17.48
N TYR A 96 -2.02 21.77 -17.71
CA TYR A 96 -1.64 20.84 -16.63
C TYR A 96 -0.19 20.99 -16.19
N ARG A 97 0.02 21.14 -14.88
CA ARG A 97 1.35 21.22 -14.27
C ARG A 97 1.92 19.83 -14.05
N ASN A 98 2.80 19.40 -14.95
CA ASN A 98 3.44 18.08 -14.86
C ASN A 98 4.62 18.10 -13.87
N LYS A 99 4.63 17.19 -12.88
CA LYS A 99 5.78 17.00 -11.97
C LYS A 99 6.75 15.94 -12.49
N LEU A 100 8.00 15.99 -12.03
CA LEU A 100 9.03 14.99 -12.33
C LEU A 100 8.68 13.64 -11.68
N PRO A 101 8.95 12.50 -12.35
CA PRO A 101 8.62 11.18 -11.82
C PRO A 101 9.56 10.80 -10.66
N LEU A 102 9.02 10.73 -9.44
CA LEU A 102 9.66 10.00 -8.35
C LEU A 102 9.49 8.48 -8.55
N GLY A 103 10.45 7.69 -8.05
CA GLY A 103 10.46 6.24 -8.20
C GLY A 103 9.28 5.55 -7.49
N SER A 104 8.85 4.40 -8.02
CA SER A 104 7.69 3.67 -7.50
C SER A 104 8.05 2.81 -6.27
N PRO A 105 7.41 3.03 -5.10
CA PRO A 105 7.64 2.21 -3.89
C PRO A 105 7.38 0.71 -4.11
N LEU A 106 6.48 0.36 -5.02
CA LEU A 106 6.18 -1.04 -5.36
C LEU A 106 7.41 -1.75 -5.96
N THR A 107 8.27 -1.04 -6.69
CA THR A 107 9.53 -1.60 -7.21
C THR A 107 10.55 -1.88 -6.11
N THR A 108 10.60 -1.05 -5.06
CA THR A 108 11.40 -1.29 -3.85
C THR A 108 10.90 -2.53 -3.11
N ILE A 109 9.59 -2.65 -2.89
CA ILE A 109 8.97 -3.81 -2.24
C ILE A 109 9.27 -5.10 -3.02
N ALA A 110 9.14 -5.06 -4.36
CA ALA A 110 9.47 -6.18 -5.22
C ALA A 110 10.96 -6.55 -5.17
N LYS A 111 11.87 -5.56 -5.20
CA LYS A 111 13.34 -5.78 -5.07
C LYS A 111 13.67 -6.54 -3.78
N VAL A 112 13.15 -6.06 -2.64
CA VAL A 112 13.40 -6.67 -1.32
C VAL A 112 12.82 -8.08 -1.22
N LEU A 113 11.61 -8.31 -1.74
CA LEU A 113 10.99 -9.64 -1.74
C LEU A 113 11.78 -10.64 -2.59
N VAL A 114 12.22 -10.24 -3.79
CA VAL A 114 13.06 -11.09 -4.65
C VAL A 114 14.43 -11.34 -4.00
N ALA A 115 15.06 -10.33 -3.38
CA ALA A 115 16.32 -10.49 -2.65
C ALA A 115 16.19 -11.50 -1.49
N ALA A 116 15.11 -11.41 -0.69
CA ALA A 116 14.82 -12.36 0.38
C ALA A 116 14.68 -13.81 -0.14
N ILE A 117 13.92 -13.99 -1.24
CA ILE A 117 13.71 -15.30 -1.86
C ILE A 117 15.02 -15.87 -2.43
N CYS A 118 15.79 -15.06 -3.16
CA CYS A 118 17.08 -15.48 -3.72
C CYS A 118 18.10 -15.84 -2.64
N ASN A 119 18.25 -15.03 -1.59
CA ASN A 119 19.17 -15.33 -0.48
C ASN A 119 18.75 -16.62 0.25
N ASN A 120 17.46 -16.84 0.47
CA ASN A 120 16.97 -18.07 1.10
C ASN A 120 17.20 -19.32 0.22
N ALA A 121 16.98 -19.23 -1.10
CA ALA A 121 17.23 -20.32 -2.03
C ALA A 121 18.72 -20.74 -2.07
N ASN A 122 19.64 -19.76 -2.07
CA ASN A 122 21.08 -20.05 -2.05
C ASN A 122 21.54 -20.70 -0.73
N VAL A 123 20.95 -20.32 0.41
CA VAL A 123 21.23 -20.99 1.70
C VAL A 123 20.73 -22.45 1.70
N VAL A 124 19.59 -22.73 1.07
CA VAL A 124 19.08 -24.10 0.90
C VAL A 124 19.96 -24.94 -0.05
N GLN A 125 20.65 -24.30 -1.01
CA GLN A 125 21.59 -24.97 -1.93
C GLN A 125 22.97 -25.28 -1.32
N SER A 126 23.19 -25.09 -0.02
CA SER A 126 24.48 -25.38 0.65
C SER A 126 24.46 -26.60 1.62
N PRO A 127 24.06 -27.82 1.22
CA PRO A 127 24.15 -29.01 2.07
C PRO A 127 25.54 -29.68 1.99
N SER A 128 26.57 -29.09 2.62
CA SER A 128 27.82 -29.82 2.85
C SER A 128 28.65 -29.31 4.04
N ASN A 129 29.16 -30.26 4.82
CA ASN A 129 30.31 -30.14 5.71
C ASN A 129 30.26 -29.14 6.88
N ALA A 130 29.59 -29.57 7.97
CA ALA A 130 29.94 -29.16 9.33
C ALA A 130 29.93 -30.41 10.26
N VAL A 131 30.93 -31.29 10.09
CA VAL A 131 31.16 -32.42 11.00
C VAL A 131 31.89 -31.91 12.24
N ILE A 132 31.15 -31.71 13.33
CA ILE A 132 31.66 -31.57 14.70
C ILE A 132 30.63 -32.29 15.58
N ASP A 133 30.69 -33.62 15.64
CA ASP A 133 31.48 -34.40 16.62
C ASP A 133 30.70 -34.59 17.95
N MET A 134 30.74 -35.82 18.49
CA MET A 134 29.92 -36.26 19.61
C MET A 134 30.80 -36.61 20.80
N SER A 135 30.90 -35.69 21.76
CA SER A 135 31.49 -35.97 23.08
C SER A 135 30.80 -35.19 24.20
N THR A 136 30.06 -35.96 25.00
CA THR A 136 29.74 -35.79 26.43
C THR A 136 29.93 -34.42 27.12
N SER A 137 28.83 -33.90 27.68
CA SER A 137 28.81 -33.05 28.90
C SER A 137 29.55 -33.73 30.08
N PRO A 138 29.99 -33.03 31.17
CA PRO A 138 29.15 -32.08 31.92
C PRO A 138 29.83 -30.93 32.74
N THR A 139 28.99 -30.15 33.45
CA THR A 139 29.23 -29.53 34.79
C THR A 139 30.02 -28.20 34.97
N LYS A 140 29.27 -27.13 35.30
CA LYS A 140 29.43 -26.08 36.37
C LYS A 140 30.83 -25.47 36.72
N THR A 141 30.87 -24.16 37.03
CA THR A 141 31.20 -23.56 38.40
C THR A 141 31.83 -22.14 38.38
N THR A 142 31.03 -21.11 38.69
CA THR A 142 31.19 -20.10 39.79
C THR A 142 32.49 -19.30 40.09
N LEU A 143 32.36 -17.95 40.03
CA LEU A 143 33.03 -16.84 40.78
C LEU A 143 34.56 -16.56 40.74
N LYS A 144 34.90 -15.28 40.42
CA LYS A 144 35.68 -14.26 41.19
C LYS A 144 35.98 -13.04 40.26
N GLN A 145 36.03 -11.74 40.61
CA GLN A 145 36.42 -10.95 41.80
C GLN A 145 37.95 -10.95 42.06
N GLU A 146 38.62 -9.91 42.56
CA GLU A 146 38.29 -8.49 42.84
C GLU A 146 38.67 -7.57 41.63
N GLU A 147 39.13 -6.30 41.65
CA GLU A 147 39.45 -5.24 42.64
C GLU A 147 39.53 -3.83 41.95
N SER A 148 39.56 -2.75 42.74
CA SER A 148 40.26 -1.45 42.57
C SER A 148 39.49 -0.16 42.26
N ASN A 149 39.91 0.91 42.96
CA ASN A 149 39.06 2.00 43.45
C ASN A 149 39.85 3.33 43.59
N SER A 150 39.21 4.49 43.35
CA SER A 150 39.68 5.81 43.83
C SER A 150 38.58 6.88 43.82
N ASN A 151 38.54 7.69 44.87
CA ASN A 151 37.53 8.73 45.11
C ASN A 151 37.91 10.10 44.51
N SER A 152 36.92 10.94 44.20
CA SER A 152 36.90 12.35 44.62
C SER A 152 35.50 12.99 44.48
N ASN A 153 35.19 13.95 45.35
CA ASN A 153 33.92 14.70 45.36
C ASN A 153 34.11 16.12 44.83
N SER A 154 33.20 16.63 43.99
CA SER A 154 32.62 17.97 44.21
C SER A 154 31.37 18.28 43.37
N LYS A 155 30.29 18.66 44.07
CA LYS A 155 29.19 19.58 43.71
C LYS A 155 29.02 20.01 42.23
N GLY A 156 28.06 19.37 41.56
CA GLY A 156 26.76 20.01 41.31
C GLY A 156 26.54 20.85 40.05
N GLN A 157 25.74 20.33 39.12
CA GLN A 157 24.86 21.14 38.28
C GLN A 157 23.55 20.38 37.97
N VAL A 158 22.45 21.12 37.73
CA VAL A 158 21.12 20.57 37.46
C VAL A 158 20.87 20.52 35.96
N ALA A 159 20.67 19.32 35.40
CA ALA A 159 20.27 19.14 34.02
C ALA A 159 19.34 17.91 33.86
N ILE A 160 18.05 18.21 33.68
CA ILE A 160 16.97 17.43 33.05
C ILE A 160 17.11 15.89 33.06
N VAL A 161 16.23 15.23 33.83
CA VAL A 161 15.97 13.79 33.71
C VAL A 161 15.27 13.51 32.37
N GLN A 162 15.98 12.90 31.42
CA GLN A 162 15.38 12.27 30.25
C GLN A 162 15.60 10.75 30.33
N SER A 163 14.56 10.03 30.72
CA SER A 163 14.61 8.58 30.98
C SER A 163 14.95 7.78 29.72
N GLN A 164 16.03 7.00 29.76
CA GLN A 164 16.47 6.15 28.65
C GLN A 164 15.67 4.83 28.60
N THR A 165 14.42 4.89 28.11
CA THR A 165 13.44 3.78 28.24
C THR A 165 13.09 3.03 26.94
N ASP A 166 13.97 3.00 25.94
CA ASP A 166 13.68 2.39 24.63
C ASP A 166 14.24 0.98 24.39
N HIS A 167 14.85 0.34 25.39
CA HIS A 167 15.44 -1.01 25.24
C HIS A 167 14.53 -2.19 25.64
N LYS A 168 13.25 -1.96 25.99
CA LYS A 168 12.36 -3.01 26.53
C LYS A 168 11.00 -3.20 25.85
N ALA A 169 10.71 -2.49 24.76
CA ALA A 169 9.67 -2.92 23.80
C ALA A 169 10.10 -4.18 23.03
N ASN A 170 11.39 -4.51 23.04
CA ASN A 170 11.99 -5.48 22.13
C ASN A 170 11.87 -6.95 22.61
N SER A 171 10.65 -7.52 22.69
CA SER A 171 10.46 -8.99 22.88
C SER A 171 9.39 -9.72 22.01
N HIS A 172 8.64 -9.06 21.11
CA HIS A 172 7.44 -9.67 20.48
C HIS A 172 7.28 -9.46 18.95
N TYR A 173 8.29 -9.82 18.15
CA TYR A 173 8.31 -9.61 16.68
C TYR A 173 9.19 -10.63 15.92
N ASN A 174 9.48 -11.79 16.51
CA ASN A 174 10.47 -12.76 16.00
C ASN A 174 10.05 -13.47 14.68
N GLY A 175 8.87 -13.19 14.12
CA GLY A 175 8.24 -13.93 13.02
C GLY A 175 8.69 -13.59 11.59
N MET A 176 9.55 -12.59 11.37
CA MET A 176 9.94 -12.12 10.03
C MET A 176 11.44 -12.20 9.72
N ARG A 177 12.17 -13.08 10.42
CA ARG A 177 13.62 -13.34 10.23
C ARG A 177 14.05 -13.67 8.78
N PHE A 178 13.11 -14.06 7.92
CA PHE A 178 13.39 -14.29 6.49
C PHE A 178 13.64 -13.00 5.71
N LEU A 179 13.07 -11.86 6.14
CA LEU A 179 13.32 -10.55 5.54
C LEU A 179 14.69 -10.01 5.96
N ASP A 180 15.11 -10.26 7.20
CA ASP A 180 16.42 -9.81 7.71
C ASP A 180 17.59 -10.43 6.92
N ARG A 181 17.43 -11.71 6.52
CA ARG A 181 18.35 -12.40 5.59
C ARG A 181 18.45 -11.77 4.18
N ALA A 182 17.56 -10.86 3.79
CA ALA A 182 17.68 -10.10 2.54
C ALA A 182 18.84 -9.07 2.59
N SER A 183 19.21 -8.61 3.79
CA SER A 183 20.35 -7.70 4.01
C SER A 183 21.65 -8.45 4.31
N GLU A 184 21.59 -9.52 5.12
CA GLU A 184 22.78 -10.25 5.58
C GLU A 184 23.49 -11.09 4.48
N GLY A 185 22.76 -11.51 3.44
CA GLY A 185 23.32 -12.35 2.36
C GLY A 185 23.98 -11.53 1.26
N LYS A 186 25.22 -11.92 0.87
CA LYS A 186 25.95 -11.30 -0.26
C LYS A 186 25.13 -11.39 -1.56
N PRO A 187 24.68 -10.26 -2.15
CA PRO A 187 23.77 -10.29 -3.29
C PRO A 187 24.51 -10.64 -4.59
N ILE A 188 23.90 -11.52 -5.40
CA ILE A 188 24.45 -12.02 -6.67
C ILE A 188 24.53 -10.91 -7.74
N HIS A 189 23.74 -9.84 -7.63
CA HIS A 189 23.75 -8.73 -8.57
C HIS A 189 23.58 -7.37 -7.88
N LYS A 190 24.27 -6.34 -8.38
CA LYS A 190 24.30 -4.98 -7.80
C LYS A 190 22.92 -4.33 -7.66
N SER A 191 21.96 -4.74 -8.50
CA SER A 191 20.56 -4.26 -8.44
C SER A 191 19.73 -4.86 -7.29
N LEU A 192 20.24 -5.85 -6.54
CA LEU A 192 19.57 -6.45 -5.38
C LEU A 192 20.24 -6.09 -4.05
N MET A 193 21.14 -5.10 -4.03
CA MET A 193 21.55 -4.49 -2.76
C MET A 193 20.32 -3.82 -2.12
N CYS A 194 19.94 -4.31 -0.95
CA CYS A 194 18.86 -3.76 -0.13
C CYS A 194 19.48 -3.08 1.10
N SER A 195 19.05 -1.86 1.39
CA SER A 195 19.37 -1.18 2.66
C SER A 195 18.47 -1.70 3.78
N ASN A 196 18.95 -1.68 5.03
CA ASN A 196 18.16 -2.09 6.20
C ASN A 196 16.81 -1.36 6.27
N GLY A 197 16.78 -0.06 5.93
CA GLY A 197 15.53 0.72 5.90
C GLY A 197 14.51 0.18 4.88
N GLU A 198 14.94 -0.25 3.69
CA GLU A 198 14.05 -0.85 2.69
C GLU A 198 13.44 -2.18 3.19
N VAL A 199 14.20 -2.93 4.00
CA VAL A 199 13.73 -4.17 4.64
C VAL A 199 12.73 -3.86 5.76
N GLU A 200 12.95 -2.79 6.54
CA GLU A 200 12.04 -2.35 7.60
C GLU A 200 10.74 -1.77 7.05
N ASP A 201 10.77 -0.97 5.98
CA ASP A 201 9.58 -0.48 5.27
C ASP A 201 8.70 -1.64 4.79
N VAL A 202 9.30 -2.65 4.15
CA VAL A 202 8.61 -3.87 3.71
C VAL A 202 8.05 -4.66 4.90
N LYS A 203 8.77 -4.70 6.03
CA LYS A 203 8.32 -5.33 7.28
C LYS A 203 7.13 -4.58 7.90
N VAL A 204 7.02 -3.26 7.72
CA VAL A 204 5.83 -2.47 8.08
C VAL A 204 4.66 -2.77 7.15
N VAL A 205 4.87 -2.79 5.83
CA VAL A 205 3.83 -3.15 4.85
C VAL A 205 3.25 -4.54 5.13
N LEU A 206 4.11 -5.54 5.43
CA LEU A 206 3.66 -6.89 5.75
C LEU A 206 2.86 -6.98 7.06
N ARG A 207 3.09 -6.07 8.02
CA ARG A 207 2.29 -5.95 9.26
C ARG A 207 0.91 -5.31 9.03
N VAL A 208 0.73 -4.52 7.96
CA VAL A 208 -0.55 -3.91 7.58
C VAL A 208 -1.42 -4.86 6.75
N LEU A 209 -0.83 -5.88 6.12
CA LEU A 209 -1.52 -6.88 5.30
C LEU A 209 -2.77 -7.51 5.94
N PRO A 210 -2.86 -7.84 7.25
CA PRO A 210 -4.08 -8.35 7.87
C PRO A 210 -5.27 -7.36 7.81
N ILE A 211 -5.00 -6.05 7.84
CA ILE A 211 -6.02 -4.99 7.73
C ILE A 211 -6.50 -4.86 6.27
N PHE A 212 -5.61 -5.12 5.31
CA PHE A 212 -6.01 -5.26 3.91
C PHE A 212 -6.90 -6.50 3.71
N MET A 213 -6.57 -7.63 4.34
CA MET A 213 -7.38 -8.86 4.24
C MET A 213 -8.79 -8.72 4.83
N SER A 214 -8.98 -8.01 5.96
CA SER A 214 -10.33 -7.73 6.48
C SER A 214 -11.14 -6.82 5.54
N THR A 215 -10.48 -5.95 4.77
CA THR A 215 -11.11 -5.12 3.73
C THR A 215 -11.64 -5.96 2.54
N ILE A 216 -11.04 -7.12 2.25
CA ILE A 216 -11.57 -8.07 1.26
C ILE A 216 -12.93 -8.63 1.72
N MET A 217 -13.07 -8.96 3.01
CA MET A 217 -14.34 -9.46 3.55
C MET A 217 -15.46 -8.41 3.43
N LEU A 218 -15.17 -7.15 3.75
CA LEU A 218 -16.10 -6.03 3.54
C LEU A 218 -16.47 -5.85 2.05
N SER A 219 -15.49 -5.98 1.15
CA SER A 219 -15.70 -5.91 -0.30
C SER A 219 -16.62 -7.03 -0.82
N CYS A 220 -16.52 -8.23 -0.24
CA CYS A 220 -17.42 -9.34 -0.53
C CYS A 220 -18.87 -9.03 -0.12
N CYS A 221 -19.08 -8.51 1.10
CA CYS A 221 -20.41 -8.10 1.57
C CYS A 221 -21.04 -7.01 0.69
N LEU A 222 -20.25 -6.05 0.20
CA LEU A 222 -20.71 -5.01 -0.72
C LEU A 222 -21.13 -5.58 -2.09
N ALA A 223 -20.36 -6.53 -2.65
CA ALA A 223 -20.70 -7.20 -3.90
C ALA A 223 -21.95 -8.10 -3.79
N GLN A 224 -22.14 -8.74 -2.63
CA GLN A 224 -23.35 -9.48 -2.30
C GLN A 224 -24.56 -8.53 -2.25
N LEU A 225 -24.45 -7.40 -1.53
CA LEU A 225 -25.53 -6.41 -1.43
C LEU A 225 -25.91 -5.85 -2.81
N SER A 226 -24.95 -5.52 -3.68
CA SER A 226 -25.26 -5.02 -5.03
C SER A 226 -25.89 -6.05 -5.97
N THR A 227 -25.83 -7.35 -5.64
CA THR A 227 -26.37 -8.43 -6.49
C THR A 227 -27.70 -8.95 -5.93
N PHE A 228 -27.73 -9.34 -4.66
CA PHE A 228 -28.92 -9.91 -4.04
C PHE A 228 -30.04 -8.90 -3.85
N SER A 229 -29.73 -7.62 -3.61
CA SER A 229 -30.79 -6.59 -3.47
C SER A 229 -31.56 -6.39 -4.78
N VAL A 230 -30.88 -6.44 -5.93
CA VAL A 230 -31.50 -6.36 -7.27
C VAL A 230 -32.35 -7.59 -7.54
N GLN A 231 -31.86 -8.78 -7.19
CA GLN A 231 -32.63 -10.02 -7.33
C GLN A 231 -33.87 -10.04 -6.43
N GLN A 232 -33.75 -9.62 -5.17
CA GLN A 232 -34.87 -9.54 -4.23
C GLN A 232 -35.95 -8.56 -4.71
N ALA A 233 -35.56 -7.38 -5.20
CA ALA A 233 -36.49 -6.42 -5.78
C ALA A 233 -37.23 -7.01 -6.99
N ALA A 234 -36.50 -7.61 -7.95
CA ALA A 234 -37.08 -8.24 -9.12
C ALA A 234 -38.01 -9.44 -8.82
N THR A 235 -37.90 -10.06 -7.64
CA THR A 235 -38.82 -11.10 -7.14
C THR A 235 -39.94 -10.58 -6.25
N MET A 236 -40.03 -9.27 -6.01
CA MET A 236 -41.06 -8.65 -5.17
C MET A 236 -42.16 -7.97 -6.00
N ASP A 237 -41.91 -7.68 -7.27
CA ASP A 237 -42.88 -7.13 -8.23
C ASP A 237 -43.69 -8.24 -8.96
N THR A 238 -43.96 -9.37 -8.28
CA THR A 238 -44.76 -10.52 -8.77
C THR A 238 -45.76 -11.03 -7.75
#